data_AF-A0A383D3B2-F1
#
_entry.id   AF-A0A383D3B2-F1
#
_cell.length_a   1.000
_cell.length_b   1.000
_cell.length_c   1.000
_cell.angle_alpha   90.00
_cell.angle_beta   90.00
_cell.angle_gamma   90.00
#
_symmetry.space_group_name_H-M   'P 1'
#
loop_
_entity.id
_entity.type
_entity.pdbx_description
1 polymer ?
#
loop_
_entity_poly.entity_id
_entity_poly.type
_entity_poly.pdbx_seq_one_letter_code
_entity_poly.pdbx_strand_id
1 'polypeptide(L)'
;RGVRIAALDEALCEGGGDEAEHRQVADRLVELVNAETKLFHDSSDNCYATFMNSGHRECWNLESSGFRNWLSYKYFLETRGAPSDTALKAALGTLLGQAKYEGPEKPVFRRVAKDEEALWIDLCDEDWKAIKVLPGSWEVVNNPPVMFVRSPTMSTLPVPAEKGDIELLWSLLNISKEERNLVLCWILECYRVETPYVVLELVGEQGSAKSKTQDVLRDFIDPNQVNLRAKPKNRES
;
A
#
# COMPACT_ATOMS: atom_id res chain seq x y z
N ARG A 1 -37.87 19.38 42.41
CA ARG A 1 -36.47 19.87 42.45
C ARG A 1 -36.13 20.31 41.03
N GLY A 2 -36.32 21.60 40.71
CA GLY A 2 -36.05 22.13 39.37
C GLY A 2 -34.55 22.36 39.21
N VAL A 3 -33.95 21.79 38.16
CA VAL A 3 -32.58 22.11 37.76
C VAL A 3 -32.62 23.55 37.25
N ARG A 4 -31.75 24.44 37.78
CA ARG A 4 -31.66 25.82 37.31
C ARG A 4 -31.13 25.79 35.88
N ILE A 5 -31.84 26.43 34.96
CA ILE A 5 -31.48 26.54 33.54
C ILE A 5 -30.02 27.02 33.37
N ALA A 6 -29.54 27.93 34.24
CA ALA A 6 -28.16 28.41 34.24
C ALA A 6 -27.09 27.30 34.46
N ALA A 7 -27.38 26.26 35.23
CA ALA A 7 -26.44 25.15 35.46
C ALA A 7 -26.42 24.16 34.28
N LEU A 8 -27.49 24.14 33.47
CA LEU A 8 -27.54 23.38 32.22
C LEU A 8 -26.81 24.14 31.11
N ASP A 9 -26.96 25.48 31.07
CA ASP A 9 -26.25 26.35 30.12
C ASP A 9 -24.73 26.40 30.38
N GLU A 10 -24.28 26.42 31.64
CA GLU A 10 -22.85 26.31 31.99
C GLU A 10 -22.27 24.94 31.55
N ALA A 11 -22.99 23.84 31.77
CA ALA A 11 -22.55 22.51 31.33
C ALA A 11 -22.54 22.34 29.79
N LEU A 12 -23.44 23.03 29.07
CA LEU A 12 -23.45 23.08 27.60
C LEU A 12 -22.32 23.95 27.04
N CYS A 13 -21.94 25.02 27.75
CA CYS A 13 -20.82 25.88 27.35
C CYS A 13 -19.45 25.23 27.60
N GLU A 14 -19.28 24.49 28.70
CA GLU A 14 -18.04 23.74 28.97
C GLU A 14 -17.84 22.58 27.98
N GLY A 15 -18.91 21.91 27.54
CA GLY A 15 -18.81 20.86 26.50
C GLY A 15 -18.63 21.39 25.07
N GLY A 16 -19.11 22.61 24.77
CA GLY A 16 -19.03 23.19 23.43
C GLY A 16 -17.65 23.70 23.01
N GLY A 17 -16.78 24.01 23.98
CA GLY A 17 -15.41 24.48 23.72
C GLY A 17 -14.54 23.43 23.04
N ASP A 18 -14.50 22.22 23.60
CA ASP A 18 -13.73 21.10 23.08
C ASP A 18 -14.25 20.63 21.71
N GLU A 19 -15.58 20.62 21.51
CA GLU A 19 -16.17 20.26 20.21
C GLU A 19 -15.84 21.28 19.11
N ALA A 20 -15.86 22.58 19.44
CA ALA A 20 -15.51 23.64 18.50
C ALA A 20 -14.02 23.61 18.13
N GLU A 21 -13.15 23.37 19.12
CA GLU A 21 -11.71 23.20 18.89
C GLU A 21 -11.43 21.98 18.01
N HIS A 22 -12.02 20.82 18.32
CA HIS A 22 -11.86 19.61 17.50
C HIS A 22 -12.34 19.80 16.06
N ARG A 23 -13.44 20.54 15.85
CA ARG A 23 -13.91 20.88 14.50
C ARG A 23 -12.91 21.76 13.76
N GLN A 24 -12.40 22.80 14.41
CA GLN A 24 -11.40 23.69 13.78
C GLN A 24 -10.13 22.93 13.39
N VAL A 25 -9.65 22.02 14.25
CA VAL A 25 -8.51 21.16 13.92
C VAL A 25 -8.83 20.22 12.76
N ALA A 26 -10.02 19.60 12.75
CA ALA A 26 -10.44 18.73 11.65
C ALA A 26 -10.50 19.48 10.31
N ASP A 27 -11.10 20.66 10.29
CA ASP A 27 -11.18 21.51 9.10
C ASP A 27 -9.77 21.87 8.60
N ARG A 28 -8.86 22.22 9.51
CA ARG A 28 -7.47 22.52 9.15
C ARG A 28 -6.73 21.31 8.55
N LEU A 29 -6.96 20.11 9.09
CA LEU A 29 -6.39 18.88 8.53
C LEU A 29 -6.92 18.61 7.12
N VAL A 30 -8.22 18.85 6.86
CA VAL A 30 -8.80 18.71 5.53
C VAL A 30 -8.19 19.72 4.55
N GLU A 31 -8.00 20.98 4.97
CA GLU A 31 -7.32 22.00 4.16
C GLU A 31 -5.90 21.59 3.77
N LEU A 32 -5.13 21.07 4.72
CA LEU A 32 -3.76 20.58 4.48
C LEU A 32 -3.72 19.50 3.39
N VAL A 33 -4.62 18.52 3.50
CA VAL A 33 -4.68 17.41 2.53
C VAL A 33 -5.11 17.92 1.15
N ASN A 34 -6.11 18.82 1.08
CA ASN A 34 -6.57 19.36 -0.19
C ASN A 34 -5.55 20.28 -0.87
N ALA A 35 -4.66 20.93 -0.10
CA ALA A 35 -3.59 21.76 -0.62
C ALA A 35 -2.41 20.94 -1.21
N GLU A 36 -2.08 19.81 -0.59
CA GLU A 36 -0.86 19.06 -0.92
C GLU A 36 -1.10 17.76 -1.71
N THR A 37 -2.34 17.28 -1.77
CA THR A 37 -2.64 15.95 -2.31
C THR A 37 -3.71 15.98 -3.40
N LYS A 38 -3.74 14.89 -4.18
CA LYS A 38 -4.87 14.58 -5.06
C LYS A 38 -5.59 13.36 -4.50
N LEU A 39 -6.86 13.53 -4.15
CA LEU A 39 -7.73 12.47 -3.67
C LEU A 39 -8.37 11.72 -4.84
N PHE A 40 -8.54 10.41 -4.68
CA PHE A 40 -9.18 9.53 -5.67
C PHE A 40 -9.64 8.23 -4.99
N HIS A 41 -10.39 7.39 -5.71
CA HIS A 41 -10.80 6.06 -5.23
C HIS A 41 -10.57 4.99 -6.28
N ASP A 42 -10.55 3.73 -5.87
CA ASP A 42 -10.55 2.58 -6.79
C ASP A 42 -11.97 2.05 -7.05
N SER A 43 -12.09 1.08 -7.95
CA SER A 43 -13.37 0.45 -8.30
C SER A 43 -14.02 -0.37 -7.16
N SER A 44 -13.33 -0.51 -6.03
CA SER A 44 -13.80 -1.16 -4.80
C SER A 44 -14.06 -0.15 -3.68
N ASP A 45 -14.15 1.14 -4.01
CA ASP A 45 -14.43 2.24 -3.09
C ASP A 45 -13.34 2.55 -2.06
N ASN A 46 -12.17 1.90 -2.19
CA ASN A 46 -11.04 2.25 -1.34
C ASN A 46 -10.53 3.63 -1.76
N CYS A 47 -10.26 4.49 -0.77
CA CYS A 47 -9.90 5.86 -1.01
C CYS A 47 -8.41 6.11 -0.77
N TYR A 48 -7.83 6.94 -1.62
CA TYR A 48 -6.39 7.18 -1.68
C TYR A 48 -6.06 8.66 -1.82
N ALA A 49 -4.86 9.01 -1.37
CA ALA A 49 -4.22 10.29 -1.64
C ALA A 49 -2.89 10.06 -2.37
N THR A 50 -2.61 10.90 -3.37
CA THR A 50 -1.28 11.00 -3.95
C THR A 50 -0.68 12.38 -3.74
N PHE A 51 0.61 12.42 -3.41
CA PHE A 51 1.34 13.66 -3.10
C PHE A 51 2.81 13.51 -3.48
N MET A 52 3.50 14.65 -3.61
CA MET A 52 4.94 14.67 -3.84
C MET A 52 5.68 14.66 -2.51
N ASN A 53 6.61 13.72 -2.35
CA ASN A 53 7.53 13.68 -1.22
C ASN A 53 8.96 13.56 -1.77
N SER A 54 9.87 14.42 -1.30
CA SER A 54 11.30 14.37 -1.67
C SER A 54 11.60 14.17 -3.17
N GLY A 55 10.78 14.74 -4.05
CA GLY A 55 10.95 14.67 -5.51
C GLY A 55 10.28 13.47 -6.21
N HIS A 56 9.65 12.56 -5.47
CA HIS A 56 8.89 11.44 -6.03
C HIS A 56 7.41 11.47 -5.61
N ARG A 57 6.56 10.80 -6.40
CA ARG A 57 5.13 10.70 -6.13
C ARG A 57 4.82 9.46 -5.30
N GLU A 58 4.16 9.66 -4.18
CA GLU A 58 3.66 8.59 -3.33
C GLU A 58 2.14 8.43 -3.49
N CYS A 59 1.62 7.24 -3.21
CA CYS A 59 0.19 6.94 -3.24
C CYS A 59 -0.21 6.07 -2.05
N TRP A 60 -1.00 6.62 -1.14
CA TRP A 60 -1.30 6.03 0.15
C TRP A 60 -2.81 5.89 0.33
N ASN A 61 -3.25 4.77 0.92
CA ASN A 61 -4.64 4.60 1.33
C ASN A 61 -4.95 5.54 2.51
N LEU A 62 -6.09 6.25 2.46
CA LEU A 62 -6.47 7.24 3.47
C LEU A 62 -6.67 6.63 4.87
N GLU A 63 -7.02 5.36 4.95
CA GLU A 63 -7.21 4.62 6.20
C GLU A 63 -5.92 3.95 6.71
N SER A 64 -4.83 4.05 5.96
CA SER A 64 -3.55 3.48 6.39
C SER A 64 -2.97 4.22 7.61
N SER A 65 -2.30 3.47 8.48
CA SER A 65 -1.55 4.04 9.60
C SER A 65 -0.46 5.00 9.12
N GLY A 66 0.14 4.73 7.96
CA GLY A 66 1.07 5.64 7.30
C GLY A 66 0.44 7.00 7.06
N PHE A 67 -0.69 7.07 6.35
CA PHE A 67 -1.37 8.32 6.03
C PHE A 67 -1.79 9.10 7.27
N ARG A 68 -2.33 8.42 8.28
CA ARG A 68 -2.67 9.02 9.57
C ARG A 68 -1.44 9.67 10.23
N ASN A 69 -0.29 8.98 10.23
CA ASN A 69 0.94 9.49 10.82
C ASN A 69 1.51 10.66 10.03
N TRP A 70 1.50 10.60 8.70
CA TRP A 70 1.93 11.71 7.85
C TRP A 70 1.08 12.96 8.05
N LEU A 71 -0.24 12.80 8.09
CA LEU A 71 -1.17 13.91 8.30
C LEU A 71 -0.96 14.56 9.69
N SER A 72 -0.75 13.73 10.72
CA SER A 72 -0.41 14.22 12.07
C SER A 72 0.92 14.97 12.08
N TYR A 73 1.93 14.47 11.36
CA TYR A 73 3.23 15.11 11.24
C TYR A 73 3.15 16.46 10.50
N LYS A 74 2.37 16.53 9.41
CA LYS A 74 2.11 17.77 8.67
C LYS A 74 1.46 18.83 9.56
N TYR A 75 0.43 18.45 10.31
CA TYR A 75 -0.19 19.35 11.28
C TYR A 75 0.80 19.84 12.35
N PHE A 76 1.65 18.95 12.87
CA PHE A 76 2.69 19.32 13.84
C PHE A 76 3.72 20.29 13.26
N LEU A 77 4.10 20.14 11.99
CA LEU A 77 5.04 21.07 11.35
C LEU A 77 4.48 22.49 11.28
N GLU A 78 3.18 22.65 11.04
CA GLU A 78 2.53 23.96 10.99
C GLU A 78 2.25 24.55 12.37
N THR A 79 1.73 23.75 13.29
CA THR A 79 1.15 24.25 14.55
C THR A 79 2.03 24.01 15.78
N ARG A 80 3.01 23.11 15.68
CA ARG A 80 3.77 22.53 16.80
C ARG A 80 2.91 21.76 17.82
N GLY A 81 1.66 21.48 17.49
CA GLY A 81 0.74 20.65 18.28
C GLY A 81 0.46 19.30 17.64
N ALA A 82 -0.18 18.39 18.37
CA ALA A 82 -0.67 17.13 17.86
C ALA A 82 -2.21 17.17 17.75
N PRO A 83 -2.80 16.71 16.65
CA PRO A 83 -4.25 16.65 16.55
C PRO A 83 -4.81 15.55 17.46
N SER A 84 -6.00 15.77 18.01
CA SER A 84 -6.70 14.73 18.78
C SER A 84 -7.17 13.58 17.89
N ASP A 85 -7.37 12.40 18.47
CA ASP A 85 -7.88 11.23 17.74
C ASP A 85 -9.26 11.49 17.11
N THR A 86 -10.09 12.27 17.82
CA THR A 86 -11.42 12.73 17.39
C THR A 86 -11.32 13.65 16.18
N ALA A 87 -10.45 14.67 16.22
CA ALA A 87 -10.26 15.59 15.10
C ALA A 87 -9.71 14.89 13.85
N LEU A 88 -8.74 13.97 14.03
CA LEU A 88 -8.22 13.13 12.94
C LEU A 88 -9.32 12.27 12.30
N LYS A 89 -10.17 11.62 13.11
CA LYS A 89 -11.28 10.81 12.61
C LYS A 89 -12.30 11.65 11.84
N ALA A 90 -12.65 12.83 12.35
CA ALA A 90 -13.55 13.75 11.67
C ALA A 90 -12.96 14.20 10.31
N ALA A 91 -11.69 14.59 10.27
CA ALA A 91 -11.00 14.96 9.03
C ALA A 91 -10.96 13.81 8.02
N LEU A 92 -10.55 12.61 8.46
CA LEU A 92 -10.53 11.42 7.60
C LEU A 92 -11.91 11.08 7.06
N GLY A 93 -12.97 11.21 7.87
CA GLY A 93 -14.35 11.02 7.41
C GLY A 93 -14.72 11.94 6.25
N THR A 94 -14.37 13.22 6.35
CA THR A 94 -14.54 14.20 5.26
C THR A 94 -13.73 13.82 4.03
N LEU A 95 -12.44 13.50 4.20
CA LEU A 95 -11.53 13.16 3.09
C LEU A 95 -11.94 11.88 2.36
N LEU A 96 -12.44 10.87 3.08
CA LEU A 96 -13.01 9.65 2.48
C LEU A 96 -14.24 10.00 1.62
N GLY A 97 -15.12 10.87 2.13
CA GLY A 97 -16.26 11.37 1.36
C GLY A 97 -15.83 12.11 0.09
N GLN A 98 -14.86 13.02 0.20
CA GLN A 98 -14.32 13.75 -0.95
C GLN A 98 -13.68 12.80 -1.97
N ALA A 99 -12.81 11.90 -1.53
CA ALA A 99 -12.16 10.93 -2.41
C ALA A 99 -13.17 10.04 -3.15
N LYS A 100 -14.21 9.57 -2.46
CA LYS A 100 -15.20 8.65 -3.02
C LYS A 100 -16.22 9.31 -3.95
N TYR A 101 -16.72 10.50 -3.59
CA TYR A 101 -17.84 11.12 -4.30
C TYR A 101 -17.44 12.27 -5.22
N GLU A 102 -16.27 12.87 -5.01
CA GLU A 102 -15.75 13.99 -5.82
C GLU A 102 -14.46 13.63 -6.56
N GLY A 103 -13.65 12.72 -5.99
CA GLY A 103 -12.42 12.23 -6.58
C GLY A 103 -12.66 11.33 -7.80
N PRO A 104 -11.73 11.28 -8.77
CA PRO A 104 -11.83 10.37 -9.90
C PRO A 104 -11.66 8.91 -9.46
N GLU A 105 -12.30 7.99 -10.16
CA GLU A 105 -11.98 6.56 -10.06
C GLU A 105 -10.68 6.27 -10.82
N LYS A 106 -9.72 5.56 -10.19
CA LYS A 106 -8.45 5.15 -10.81
C LYS A 106 -8.03 3.75 -10.36
N PRO A 107 -7.40 2.96 -11.23
CA PRO A 107 -6.84 1.68 -10.83
C PRO A 107 -5.64 1.89 -9.89
N VAL A 108 -5.56 1.03 -8.88
CA VAL A 108 -4.46 0.96 -7.92
C VAL A 108 -3.82 -0.41 -7.96
N PHE A 109 -2.51 -0.44 -7.80
CA PHE A 109 -1.71 -1.64 -7.96
C PHE A 109 -0.78 -1.80 -6.77
N ARG A 110 -0.31 -3.02 -6.50
CA ARG A 110 0.66 -3.27 -5.42
C ARG A 110 2.06 -3.43 -5.98
N ARG A 111 2.41 -4.66 -6.39
CA ARG A 111 3.73 -4.96 -6.96
C ARG A 111 3.80 -4.74 -8.46
N VAL A 112 2.73 -5.11 -9.17
CA VAL A 112 2.70 -5.10 -10.63
C VAL A 112 1.48 -4.34 -11.08
N ALA A 113 1.67 -3.50 -12.10
CA ALA A 113 0.62 -2.77 -12.79
C ALA A 113 0.73 -3.00 -14.29
N LYS A 114 -0.38 -2.77 -14.99
CA LYS A 114 -0.40 -2.70 -16.44
C LYS A 114 -1.24 -1.51 -16.86
N ASP A 115 -0.73 -0.76 -17.81
CA ASP A 115 -1.50 0.26 -18.54
C ASP A 115 -1.48 -0.06 -20.04
N GLU A 116 -1.91 0.89 -20.86
CA GLU A 116 -1.95 0.74 -22.32
C GLU A 116 -0.55 0.63 -22.95
N GLU A 117 0.49 1.10 -22.25
CA GLU A 117 1.85 1.22 -22.80
C GLU A 117 2.73 0.05 -22.35
N ALA A 118 2.69 -0.33 -21.08
CA ALA A 118 3.69 -1.21 -20.48
C ALA A 118 3.16 -2.02 -19.29
N LEU A 119 3.95 -3.03 -18.93
CA LEU A 119 3.89 -3.63 -17.60
C LEU A 119 4.85 -2.84 -16.69
N TRP A 120 4.39 -2.55 -15.48
CA TRP A 120 5.17 -1.82 -14.49
C TRP A 120 5.38 -2.70 -13.26
N ILE A 121 6.61 -2.77 -12.77
CA ILE A 121 6.95 -3.50 -11.55
C ILE A 121 7.49 -2.50 -10.54
N ASP A 122 6.77 -2.29 -9.44
CA ASP A 122 7.23 -1.44 -8.34
C ASP A 122 8.52 -2.02 -7.75
N LEU A 123 9.57 -1.21 -7.64
CA LEU A 123 10.80 -1.64 -6.96
C LEU A 123 10.61 -1.64 -5.44
N CYS A 124 9.60 -0.94 -4.91
CA CYS A 124 9.44 -0.76 -3.47
C CYS A 124 10.70 -0.14 -2.81
N ASP A 125 11.47 0.65 -3.56
CA ASP A 125 12.61 1.42 -3.06
C ASP A 125 12.15 2.77 -2.49
N GLU A 126 13.02 3.45 -1.74
CA GLU A 126 12.69 4.72 -1.08
C GLU A 126 12.37 5.85 -2.07
N ASP A 127 12.84 5.76 -3.31
CA ASP A 127 12.64 6.76 -4.37
C ASP A 127 11.37 6.54 -5.22
N TRP A 128 10.58 5.52 -4.90
CA TRP A 128 9.34 5.20 -5.64
C TRP A 128 9.54 4.93 -7.13
N LYS A 129 10.64 4.25 -7.47
CA LYS A 129 10.94 3.84 -8.85
C LYS A 129 10.19 2.57 -9.23
N ALA A 130 9.96 2.40 -10.52
CA ALA A 130 9.42 1.18 -11.08
C ALA A 130 10.18 0.75 -12.33
N ILE A 131 10.18 -0.55 -12.60
CA ILE A 131 10.66 -1.09 -13.86
C ILE A 131 9.52 -0.98 -14.86
N LYS A 132 9.73 -0.26 -15.96
CA LYS A 132 8.86 -0.28 -17.14
C LYS A 132 9.32 -1.40 -18.06
N VAL A 133 8.44 -2.36 -18.32
CA VAL A 133 8.72 -3.52 -19.17
C VAL A 133 7.94 -3.39 -20.48
N LEU A 134 8.68 -3.43 -21.58
CA LEU A 134 8.20 -3.38 -22.96
C LEU A 134 8.60 -4.68 -23.70
N PRO A 135 8.06 -4.95 -24.89
CA PRO A 135 8.50 -6.07 -25.71
C PRO A 135 10.01 -5.98 -26.01
N GLY A 136 10.80 -6.86 -25.38
CA GLY A 136 12.25 -6.98 -25.62
C GLY A 136 13.13 -5.97 -24.87
N SER A 137 12.57 -5.06 -24.07
CA SER A 137 13.34 -4.07 -23.31
C SER A 137 12.70 -3.74 -21.97
N TRP A 138 13.50 -3.21 -21.05
CA TRP A 138 13.01 -2.64 -19.81
C TRP A 138 13.88 -1.47 -19.39
N GLU A 139 13.34 -0.59 -18.56
CA GLU A 139 14.08 0.54 -17.97
C GLU A 139 13.56 0.85 -16.57
N VAL A 140 14.41 1.45 -15.73
CA VAL A 140 13.99 1.96 -14.42
C VAL A 140 13.49 3.39 -14.60
N VAL A 141 12.26 3.64 -14.19
CA VAL A 141 11.57 4.92 -14.33
C VAL A 141 11.32 5.54 -12.96
N ASN A 142 11.70 6.81 -12.81
CA ASN A 142 11.29 7.64 -11.68
C ASN A 142 9.87 8.15 -11.92
N ASN A 143 9.07 8.28 -10.86
CA ASN A 143 7.70 8.81 -10.95
C ASN A 143 6.82 8.07 -12.00
N PRO A 144 6.69 6.73 -11.90
CA PRO A 144 5.88 5.96 -12.85
C PRO A 144 4.45 6.52 -12.93
N PRO A 145 3.74 6.46 -14.07
CA PRO A 145 2.42 7.07 -14.24
C PRO A 145 1.29 6.32 -13.51
N VAL A 146 1.50 5.03 -13.20
CA VAL A 146 0.57 4.17 -12.47
C VAL A 146 0.54 4.49 -10.96
N MET A 147 -0.51 4.04 -10.27
CA MET A 147 -0.69 4.25 -8.83
C MET A 147 -0.33 2.98 -8.06
N PHE A 148 0.88 2.94 -7.49
CA PHE A 148 1.29 1.87 -6.59
C PHE A 148 0.91 2.18 -5.14
N VAL A 149 0.43 1.18 -4.42
CA VAL A 149 0.15 1.24 -2.99
C VAL A 149 0.98 0.18 -2.31
N ARG A 150 1.82 0.61 -1.36
CA ARG A 150 2.74 -0.26 -0.64
C ARG A 150 2.19 -0.62 0.73
N SER A 151 2.29 -1.89 1.11
CA SER A 151 2.04 -2.32 2.49
C SER A 151 3.32 -2.28 3.32
N PRO A 152 3.24 -2.09 4.65
CA PRO A 152 4.43 -2.00 5.51
C PRO A 152 5.39 -3.20 5.46
N THR A 153 4.90 -4.37 5.04
CA THR A 153 5.71 -5.59 4.96
C THR A 153 6.35 -5.82 3.59
N MET A 154 5.99 -5.05 2.56
CA MET A 154 6.65 -5.15 1.25
C MET A 154 8.12 -4.76 1.38
N SER A 155 8.97 -5.47 0.65
CA SER A 155 10.40 -5.20 0.64
C SER A 155 10.85 -4.80 -0.76
N THR A 156 11.99 -4.12 -0.81
CA THR A 156 12.60 -3.63 -2.04
C THR A 156 13.04 -4.78 -2.92
N LEU A 157 12.73 -4.70 -4.21
CA LEU A 157 13.31 -5.54 -5.25
C LEU A 157 14.65 -4.95 -5.70
N PRO A 158 15.66 -5.78 -5.99
CA PRO A 158 16.89 -5.30 -6.58
C PRO A 158 16.63 -4.75 -7.99
N VAL A 159 17.38 -3.73 -8.39
CA VAL A 159 17.41 -3.31 -9.79
C VAL A 159 17.98 -4.46 -10.63
N PRO A 160 17.31 -4.91 -11.71
CA PRO A 160 17.81 -6.01 -12.51
C PRO A 160 19.15 -5.66 -13.16
N ALA A 161 20.03 -6.64 -13.30
CA ALA A 161 21.21 -6.49 -14.14
C ALA A 161 20.83 -6.53 -15.62
N GLU A 162 21.58 -5.84 -16.49
CA GLU A 162 21.36 -5.87 -17.95
C GLU A 162 21.42 -7.30 -18.52
N LYS A 163 22.22 -8.17 -17.89
CA LYS A 163 22.34 -9.59 -18.23
C LYS A 163 21.91 -10.41 -17.02
N GLY A 164 20.94 -11.30 -17.23
CA GLY A 164 20.50 -12.28 -16.25
C GLY A 164 20.79 -13.70 -16.71
N ASP A 165 20.94 -14.62 -15.76
CA ASP A 165 21.03 -16.06 -16.00
C ASP A 165 20.03 -16.78 -15.09
N ILE A 166 18.98 -17.34 -15.70
CA ILE A 166 17.93 -18.06 -14.97
C ILE A 166 18.45 -19.35 -14.34
N GLU A 167 19.56 -19.92 -14.82
CA GLU A 167 20.12 -21.14 -14.24
C GLU A 167 20.62 -20.93 -12.81
N LEU A 168 20.99 -19.70 -12.44
CA LEU A 168 21.35 -19.35 -11.06
C LEU A 168 20.18 -19.57 -10.10
N LEU A 169 18.94 -19.31 -10.52
CA LEU A 169 17.76 -19.57 -9.69
C LEU A 169 17.64 -21.06 -9.38
N TRP A 170 17.84 -21.93 -10.38
CA TRP A 170 17.72 -23.38 -10.19
C TRP A 170 18.78 -23.97 -9.27
N SER A 171 19.91 -23.28 -9.08
CA SER A 171 20.92 -23.68 -8.09
C SER A 171 20.45 -23.50 -6.63
N LEU A 172 19.45 -22.64 -6.41
CA LEU A 172 18.89 -22.31 -5.10
C LEU A 172 17.62 -23.09 -4.78
N LEU A 173 17.01 -23.74 -5.78
CA LEU A 173 15.72 -24.41 -5.67
C LEU A 173 15.87 -25.93 -5.79
N ASN A 174 15.21 -26.66 -4.90
CA ASN A 174 15.10 -28.11 -5.00
C ASN A 174 13.96 -28.50 -5.97
N ILE A 175 14.16 -28.27 -7.26
CA ILE A 175 13.18 -28.54 -8.33
C ILE A 175 13.85 -29.38 -9.44
N SER A 176 13.17 -30.45 -9.87
CA SER A 176 13.65 -31.34 -10.93
C SER A 176 13.75 -30.60 -12.27
N LYS A 177 14.62 -31.05 -13.19
CA LYS A 177 14.81 -30.36 -14.48
C LYS A 177 13.52 -30.33 -15.31
N GLU A 178 12.72 -31.37 -15.18
CA GLU A 178 11.47 -31.61 -15.89
C GLU A 178 10.38 -30.60 -15.46
N GLU A 179 10.43 -30.12 -14.22
CA GLU A 179 9.45 -29.20 -13.63
C GLU A 179 9.84 -27.72 -13.75
N ARG A 180 11.11 -27.41 -14.08
CA ARG A 180 11.62 -26.02 -14.14
C ARG A 180 10.78 -25.11 -15.05
N ASN A 181 10.35 -25.62 -16.21
CA ASN A 181 9.52 -24.85 -17.13
C ASN A 181 8.14 -24.52 -16.54
N LEU A 182 7.55 -25.43 -15.75
CA LEU A 182 6.28 -25.17 -15.08
C LEU A 182 6.43 -24.07 -14.02
N VAL A 183 7.51 -24.14 -13.23
CA VAL A 183 7.81 -23.10 -12.22
C VAL A 183 8.12 -21.76 -12.89
N LEU A 184 8.86 -21.76 -14.00
CA LEU A 184 9.15 -20.54 -14.76
C LEU A 184 7.88 -19.91 -15.34
N CYS A 185 6.99 -20.70 -15.92
CA CYS A 185 5.68 -20.23 -16.37
C CYS A 185 4.87 -19.64 -15.21
N TRP A 186 4.88 -20.28 -14.04
CA TRP A 186 4.21 -19.76 -12.85
C TRP A 186 4.81 -18.42 -12.37
N ILE A 187 6.15 -18.30 -12.36
CA ILE A 187 6.84 -17.03 -12.03
C ILE A 187 6.37 -15.91 -12.96
N LEU A 188 6.37 -16.16 -14.27
CA LEU A 188 5.91 -15.17 -15.26
C LEU A 188 4.45 -14.80 -15.06
N GLU A 189 3.62 -15.78 -14.69
CA GLU A 189 2.21 -15.56 -14.41
C GLU A 189 1.98 -14.72 -13.16
N CYS A 190 2.85 -14.78 -12.14
CA CYS A 190 2.79 -13.88 -10.99
C CYS A 190 2.94 -12.40 -11.36
N TYR A 191 3.51 -12.09 -12.53
CA TYR A 191 3.64 -10.73 -13.05
C TYR A 191 2.50 -10.31 -13.99
N ARG A 192 1.45 -11.14 -14.18
CA ARG A 192 0.31 -10.79 -15.02
C ARG A 192 -0.88 -10.37 -14.16
N VAL A 193 -1.29 -9.12 -14.32
CA VAL A 193 -2.34 -8.48 -13.49
C VAL A 193 -3.76 -8.71 -13.99
N GLU A 194 -3.93 -9.23 -15.20
CA GLU A 194 -5.22 -9.44 -15.86
C GLU A 194 -5.64 -10.92 -15.89
N THR A 195 -4.95 -11.78 -15.15
CA THR A 195 -5.21 -13.21 -15.13
C THR A 195 -5.57 -13.69 -13.72
N PRO A 196 -6.29 -14.83 -13.61
CA PRO A 196 -6.58 -15.42 -12.31
C PRO A 196 -5.28 -15.75 -11.55
N TYR A 197 -5.29 -15.54 -10.23
CA TYR A 197 -4.15 -15.88 -9.38
C TYR A 197 -3.89 -17.39 -9.38
N VAL A 198 -2.69 -17.78 -9.84
CA VAL A 198 -2.27 -19.18 -9.90
C VAL A 198 -1.53 -19.59 -8.63
N VAL A 199 -1.92 -20.73 -8.06
CA VAL A 199 -1.29 -21.32 -6.88
C VAL A 199 -0.24 -22.35 -7.30
N LEU A 200 0.97 -22.23 -6.77
CA LEU A 200 2.01 -23.26 -6.87
C LEU A 200 1.93 -24.18 -5.65
N GLU A 201 1.62 -25.45 -5.87
CA GLU A 201 1.70 -26.48 -4.84
C GLU A 201 3.05 -27.21 -4.94
N LEU A 202 3.82 -27.18 -3.85
CA LEU A 202 5.05 -27.96 -3.73
C LEU A 202 4.77 -29.23 -2.92
N VAL A 203 4.86 -30.39 -3.58
CA VAL A 203 4.65 -31.70 -2.96
C VAL A 203 5.98 -32.39 -2.72
N GLY A 204 6.14 -33.03 -1.56
CA GLY A 204 7.33 -33.81 -1.24
C GLY A 204 7.34 -34.22 0.23
N GLU A 205 8.19 -35.17 0.57
CA GLU A 205 8.31 -35.68 1.94
C GLU A 205 8.85 -34.63 2.92
N GLN A 206 8.67 -34.85 4.23
CA GLN A 206 9.28 -33.98 5.25
C GLN A 206 10.80 -33.96 5.05
N GLY A 207 11.41 -32.76 5.07
CA GLY A 207 12.84 -32.59 4.79
C GLY A 207 13.19 -32.31 3.33
N SER A 208 12.24 -32.32 2.39
CA SER A 208 12.49 -32.03 0.96
C SER A 208 12.74 -30.55 0.61
N ALA A 209 13.05 -29.70 1.59
CA ALA A 209 13.32 -28.27 1.44
C ALA A 209 12.18 -27.39 0.87
N LYS A 210 10.92 -27.85 0.83
CA LYS A 210 9.75 -27.08 0.31
C LYS A 210 9.64 -25.65 0.83
N SER A 211 9.73 -25.45 2.15
CA SER A 211 9.63 -24.11 2.75
C SER A 211 10.76 -23.20 2.29
N LYS A 212 11.97 -23.74 2.13
CA LYS A 212 13.12 -22.97 1.62
C LYS A 212 12.92 -22.59 0.15
N THR A 213 12.41 -23.51 -0.67
CA THR A 213 12.03 -23.23 -2.06
C THR A 213 10.97 -22.13 -2.14
N GLN A 214 9.95 -22.18 -1.27
CA GLN A 214 8.92 -21.12 -1.19
C GLN A 214 9.50 -19.77 -0.79
N ASP A 215 10.38 -19.72 0.20
CA ASP A 215 11.04 -18.49 0.62
C ASP A 215 11.86 -17.87 -0.52
N VAL A 216 12.68 -18.68 -1.20
CA VAL A 216 13.50 -18.20 -2.33
C VAL A 216 12.62 -17.71 -3.48
N LEU A 217 11.56 -18.44 -3.83
CA LEU A 217 10.62 -18.01 -4.88
C LEU A 217 9.89 -16.71 -4.49
N ARG A 218 9.47 -16.59 -3.21
CA ARG A 218 8.81 -15.39 -2.71
C ARG A 218 9.75 -14.19 -2.77
N ASP A 219 10.99 -14.34 -2.30
CA ASP A 219 12.00 -13.28 -2.34
C ASP A 219 12.38 -12.88 -3.77
N PHE A 220 12.38 -13.83 -4.70
CA PHE A 220 12.67 -13.58 -6.11
C PHE A 220 11.56 -12.81 -6.83
N ILE A 221 10.29 -13.07 -6.49
CA ILE A 221 9.12 -12.49 -7.18
C ILE A 221 8.65 -11.19 -6.50
N ASP A 222 8.43 -11.24 -5.20
CA ASP A 222 7.85 -10.14 -4.42
C ASP A 222 8.25 -10.28 -2.95
N PRO A 223 9.45 -9.82 -2.59
CA PRO A 223 10.01 -10.02 -1.26
C PRO A 223 9.15 -9.34 -0.20
N ASN A 224 9.02 -10.01 0.95
CA ASN A 224 8.20 -9.55 2.06
C ASN A 224 8.86 -9.87 3.40
N GLN A 225 8.64 -9.03 4.40
CA GLN A 225 9.15 -9.27 5.76
C GLN A 225 8.57 -10.54 6.39
N VAL A 226 7.44 -11.04 5.87
CA VAL A 226 6.75 -12.24 6.37
C VAL A 226 6.41 -13.17 5.21
N ASN A 227 7.38 -14.02 4.80
CA ASN A 227 7.20 -14.95 3.67
C ASN A 227 6.37 -16.19 4.02
N LEU A 228 6.54 -16.73 5.23
CA LEU A 228 5.81 -17.91 5.70
C LEU A 228 4.66 -17.51 6.61
N ARG A 229 3.45 -17.95 6.27
CA ARG A 229 2.31 -17.86 7.19
C ARG A 229 2.38 -19.03 8.17
N ALA A 230 2.27 -18.73 9.46
CA ALA A 230 2.05 -19.77 10.45
C ALA A 230 0.75 -20.52 10.14
N LYS A 231 0.73 -21.83 10.42
CA LYS A 231 -0.48 -22.64 10.34
C LYS A 231 -1.61 -21.94 11.14
N PRO A 232 -2.84 -21.83 10.61
CA PRO A 232 -3.96 -21.28 11.37
C PRO A 232 -4.07 -22.01 12.71
N LYS A 233 -4.22 -21.24 13.80
CA LYS A 233 -4.26 -21.81 15.15
C LYS A 233 -5.47 -22.70 15.38
N ASN A 234 -6.54 -22.52 14.61
CA ASN A 234 -7.75 -23.32 14.71
C ASN A 234 -7.97 -24.10 13.41
N ARG A 235 -8.19 -25.41 13.56
CA ARG A 235 -8.90 -26.21 12.55
C ARG A 235 -10.36 -25.87 12.73
N GLU A 236 -10.99 -25.29 11.72
CA GLU A 236 -12.44 -25.43 11.61
C GLU A 236 -12.73 -26.91 11.38
N SER A 237 -13.39 -27.52 12.36
CA SER A 237 -13.94 -28.87 12.32
C SER A 237 -15.32 -28.87 11.70
#